data_AF-A0A947DGS5-F1
#
_entry.id   AF-A0A947DGS5-F1
#
_cell.length_a   1.000
_cell.length_b   1.000
_cell.length_c   1.000
_cell.angle_alpha   90.00
_cell.angle_beta   90.00
_cell.angle_gamma   90.00
#
_symmetry.space_group_name_H-M   'P 1'
#
loop_
_entity.id
_entity.type
_entity.pdbx_description
1 polymer ?
#
loop_
_entity_poly.entity_id
_entity_poly.type
_entity_poly.pdbx_seq_one_letter_code
_entity_poly.pdbx_strand_id
1 'polypeptide(L)' 'MADIHRVQTSCGYGVPMYDYQGQRPTLPIWAENKGPDGIAKYQVAKGRTSIDGLITPLGQAQAL' A
#
# COMPACT_ATOMS: atom_id res chain seq x y z
N MET A 1 -8.01 -23.21 18.23
CA MET A 1 -8.38 -23.16 16.80
C MET A 1 -8.51 -21.70 16.41
N ALA A 2 -8.01 -21.31 15.24
CA ALA A 2 -8.17 -19.94 14.73
C ALA A 2 -9.39 -19.88 13.81
N ASP A 3 -10.18 -18.81 13.90
CA ASP A 3 -11.26 -18.49 12.97
C ASP A 3 -10.75 -17.47 11.94
N ILE A 4 -10.94 -17.75 10.65
CA ILE A 4 -10.42 -16.95 9.55
C ILE A 4 -11.61 -16.37 8.78
N HIS A 5 -11.81 -15.05 8.87
CA HIS A 5 -12.94 -14.37 8.24
C HIS A 5 -12.66 -13.85 6.82
N ARG A 6 -11.39 -13.61 6.45
CA ARG A 6 -11.01 -13.08 5.12
C ARG A 6 -9.58 -13.44 4.75
N VAL A 7 -9.37 -13.77 3.47
CA VAL A 7 -8.05 -13.93 2.84
C VAL A 7 -7.96 -13.06 1.59
N GLN A 8 -6.76 -12.60 1.24
CA GLN A 8 -6.53 -11.77 0.06
C GLN A 8 -5.24 -12.18 -0.66
N THR A 9 -5.28 -12.11 -1.97
CA THR A 9 -4.11 -12.35 -2.83
C THR A 9 -3.33 -11.06 -3.01
N SER A 10 -2.04 -11.10 -2.73
CA SER A 10 -1.12 -10.01 -3.07
C SER A 10 -0.60 -10.19 -4.50
N CYS A 11 -0.42 -9.10 -5.24
CA CYS A 11 0.28 -9.11 -6.52
C CYS A 11 1.81 -9.27 -6.37
N GLY A 12 2.32 -9.33 -5.13
CA GLY A 12 3.73 -9.58 -4.85
C GLY A 12 4.66 -8.39 -5.11
N TYR A 13 4.10 -7.21 -5.41
CA TYR A 13 4.86 -6.04 -5.87
C TYR A 13 5.89 -5.52 -4.85
N GLY A 14 5.54 -5.58 -3.56
CA GLY A 14 6.41 -5.24 -2.44
C GLY A 14 6.71 -6.41 -1.51
N VAL A 15 6.36 -7.64 -1.91
CA VAL A 15 6.57 -8.84 -1.08
C VAL A 15 7.97 -9.40 -1.36
N PRO A 16 8.80 -9.65 -0.33
CA PRO A 16 10.10 -10.28 -0.50
C PRO A 16 10.02 -11.67 -1.16
N MET A 17 11.14 -12.10 -1.77
CA MET A 17 11.32 -13.51 -2.11
C MET A 17 11.44 -14.35 -0.82
N TYR A 18 11.05 -15.63 -0.87
CA TYR A 18 11.19 -16.54 0.27
C TYR A 18 12.67 -16.66 0.67
N ASP A 19 13.53 -17.03 -0.28
CA ASP A 19 14.97 -16.94 -0.12
C ASP A 19 15.45 -15.53 -0.42
N TYR A 20 16.41 -15.05 0.36
CA TYR A 20 17.02 -13.77 0.10
C TYR A 20 17.90 -13.86 -1.16
N GLN A 21 17.45 -13.21 -2.23
CA GLN A 21 18.18 -13.08 -3.50
C GLN A 21 18.54 -11.62 -3.82
N GLY A 22 18.42 -10.73 -2.83
CA GLY A 22 18.54 -9.28 -2.98
C GLY A 22 17.19 -8.55 -2.83
N GLN A 23 17.23 -7.22 -2.95
CA GLN A 23 16.03 -6.38 -2.91
C GLN A 23 15.31 -6.38 -4.27
N ARG A 24 13.98 -6.39 -4.25
CA ARG A 24 13.18 -6.22 -5.48
C ARG A 24 13.14 -4.74 -5.86
N PRO A 25 13.51 -4.36 -7.09
CA PRO A 25 13.61 -2.95 -7.47
C PRO A 25 12.27 -2.34 -7.88
N THR A 26 11.23 -3.16 -8.08
CA THR A 26 9.98 -2.75 -8.71
C THR A 26 9.24 -1.63 -7.96
N LEU A 27 9.06 -1.79 -6.65
CA LEU A 27 8.39 -0.78 -5.83
C LEU A 27 9.21 0.53 -5.72
N PRO A 28 10.53 0.49 -5.43
CA PRO A 28 11.38 1.68 -5.48
C PRO A 28 11.33 2.42 -6.83
N ILE A 29 11.53 1.72 -7.95
CA ILE A 29 11.50 2.32 -9.29
C ILE A 29 10.15 2.97 -9.57
N TRP A 30 9.05 2.33 -9.19
CA TRP A 30 7.73 2.91 -9.34
C TRP A 30 7.55 4.19 -8.51
N ALA A 31 8.10 4.21 -7.29
CA ALA A 31 8.03 5.38 -6.43
C ALA A 31 8.88 6.53 -6.97
N GLU A 32 10.08 6.24 -7.44
CA GLU A 32 10.99 7.19 -8.10
C GLU A 32 10.36 7.79 -9.36
N ASN A 33 9.78 6.95 -10.23
CA ASN A 33 9.11 7.39 -11.46
C ASN A 33 7.89 8.28 -11.18
N LYS A 34 7.19 8.10 -10.06
CA LYS A 34 6.09 8.98 -9.64
C LYS A 34 6.57 10.31 -9.07
N GLY A 35 7.75 10.31 -8.45
CA GLY A 35 8.25 11.43 -7.67
C GLY A 35 7.42 11.74 -6.41
N PRO A 36 7.90 12.66 -5.56
CA PRO A 36 7.29 12.97 -4.26
C PRO A 36 5.82 13.41 -4.37
N ASP A 37 5.52 14.33 -5.28
CA ASP A 37 4.17 14.85 -5.48
C ASP A 37 3.21 13.78 -6.01
N GLY A 38 3.69 12.92 -6.92
CA GLY A 38 2.92 11.82 -7.46
C GLY A 38 2.59 10.77 -6.39
N ILE A 39 3.51 10.56 -5.44
CA ILE A 39 3.30 9.67 -4.30
C ILE A 39 2.31 10.27 -3.31
N ALA A 40 2.43 11.54 -2.95
CA ALA A 40 1.49 12.22 -2.06
C ALA A 40 0.05 12.16 -2.64
N LYS A 41 -0.11 12.47 -3.93
CA LYS A 41 -1.40 12.35 -4.64
C LYS A 41 -1.92 10.91 -4.65
N TYR A 42 -1.06 9.92 -4.86
CA TYR A 42 -1.45 8.51 -4.85
C TYR A 42 -1.92 8.04 -3.48
N GLN A 43 -1.20 8.39 -2.42
CA GLN A 43 -1.56 8.06 -1.04
C GLN A 43 -2.92 8.65 -0.66
N VAL A 44 -3.15 9.90 -1.03
CA VAL A 44 -4.46 10.55 -0.92
C VAL A 44 -5.53 9.79 -1.71
N ALA A 45 -5.26 9.43 -2.96
CA ALA A 45 -6.27 8.80 -3.81
C ALA A 45 -6.64 7.38 -3.36
N LYS A 46 -5.72 6.65 -2.70
CA LYS A 46 -5.88 5.22 -2.38
C LYS A 46 -5.93 4.91 -0.89
N GLY A 47 -5.56 5.85 -0.02
CA GLY A 47 -5.37 5.63 1.42
C GLY A 47 -6.42 6.27 2.31
N ARG A 48 -7.55 6.77 1.78
CA ARG A 48 -8.60 7.47 2.57
C ARG A 48 -9.40 6.55 3.49
N THR A 49 -9.52 5.29 3.10
CA THR A 49 -10.33 4.30 3.81
C THR A 49 -9.51 3.04 4.00
N SER A 50 -9.58 2.44 5.19
CA SER A 50 -8.93 1.19 5.51
C SER A 50 -9.61 0.01 4.81
N ILE A 51 -8.97 -1.15 4.91
CA ILE A 51 -9.48 -2.40 4.35
C ILE A 51 -10.81 -2.86 4.98
N ASP A 52 -11.10 -2.35 6.18
CA ASP A 52 -12.30 -2.59 6.97
C ASP A 52 -13.34 -1.46 6.81
N GLY A 53 -13.10 -0.51 5.90
CA GLY A 53 -14.03 0.58 5.63
C GLY A 53 -13.91 1.79 6.56
N LEU A 54 -12.92 1.81 7.45
CA LEU A 54 -12.74 2.91 8.42
C LEU A 54 -12.00 4.09 7.78
N ILE A 55 -12.40 5.32 8.10
CA ILE A 55 -11.71 6.51 7.62
C ILE A 55 -10.31 6.59 8.24
N THR A 56 -9.29 6.81 7.42
CA THR A 56 -7.90 6.97 7.89
C THR A 56 -7.62 8.41 8.31
N PRO A 57 -6.51 8.70 9.03
CA PRO A 57 -6.11 10.07 9.31
C PRO A 57 -5.94 10.93 8.03
N LEU A 58 -5.47 10.34 6.92
CA LEU A 58 -5.39 11.02 5.62
C LEU A 58 -6.77 11.36 5.06
N GLY A 59 -7.74 10.46 5.23
CA GLY A 59 -9.13 10.72 4.83
C GLY A 59 -9.80 11.80 5.69
N GLN A 60 -9.51 11.83 6.99
CA GLN A 60 -10.03 12.85 7.92
C GLN A 60 -9.48 14.24 7.60
N ALA A 61 -8.17 14.35 7.35
CA ALA A 61 -7.50 15.62 7.05
C ALA A 61 -7.98 16.30 5.74
N GLN A 62 -8.73 15.60 4.89
CA GLN A 62 -9.30 16.14 3.64
C GLN A 62 -10.81 16.42 3.70
N ALA A 63 -11.47 16.03 4.79
CA ALA A 63 -12.88 16.33 5.02
C ALA A 63 -13.09 17.71 5.69
N LEU A 64 -11.99 18.34 6.11
CA LEU A 64 -11.87 19.71 6.62
C LEU A 64 -11.39 20.64 5.50
#